data_AF-A0A496PMR3-F1
#
_entry.id   AF-A0A496PMR3-F1
#
_cell.length_a   1.000
_cell.length_b   1.000
_cell.length_c   1.000
_cell.angle_alpha   90.00
_cell.angle_beta   90.00
_cell.angle_gamma   90.00
#
_symmetry.space_group_name_H-M   'P 1'
#
loop_
_entity.id
_entity.type
_entity.pdbx_description
1 polymer ?
#
loop_
_entity_poly.entity_id
_entity_poly.type
_entity_poly.pdbx_seq_one_letter_code
_entity_poly.pdbx_strand_id
1 'polypeptide(L)'
;MAEITTETTAIPDDVKRPADRKVKSNKDGSRTVEVRGLSINVSGEVLDDFELLDDLDALDQGNGTRLPSVLRRLIGVENFKGAMEILRDPETGRVSVESGAEFVSEVLKAVAPNS
;
A
#
# COMPACT_ATOMS: atom_id res chain seq x y z
N MET A 1 -22.43 -26.57 35.69
CA MET A 1 -21.92 -26.83 34.33
C MET A 1 -22.63 -25.84 33.43
N ALA A 2 -21.92 -24.90 32.82
CA ALA A 2 -22.49 -23.95 31.88
C ALA A 2 -21.61 -23.94 30.64
N GLU A 3 -22.21 -24.30 29.52
CA GLU A 3 -21.61 -24.42 28.20
C GLU A 3 -21.28 -23.02 27.65
N ILE A 4 -20.04 -22.83 27.16
CA ILE A 4 -19.66 -21.66 26.38
C ILE A 4 -19.72 -22.04 24.90
N THR A 5 -20.83 -21.68 24.25
CA THR A 5 -20.96 -21.84 22.80
C THR A 5 -20.22 -20.69 22.11
N THR A 6 -19.28 -21.04 21.24
CA THR A 6 -18.51 -20.14 20.38
C THR A 6 -19.43 -19.52 19.33
N GLU A 7 -19.69 -18.22 19.41
CA GLU A 7 -20.39 -17.49 18.35
C GLU A 7 -19.36 -16.89 17.39
N THR A 8 -19.02 -17.67 16.36
CA THR A 8 -18.42 -17.14 15.12
C THR A 8 -19.47 -16.25 14.47
N THR A 9 -19.36 -14.94 14.68
CA THR A 9 -20.15 -13.96 13.92
C THR A 9 -19.70 -14.01 12.45
N ALA A 10 -20.51 -14.66 11.63
CA ALA A 10 -20.42 -14.57 10.19
C ALA A 10 -20.87 -13.15 9.78
N ILE A 11 -19.99 -12.42 9.08
CA ILE A 11 -20.27 -11.07 8.60
C ILE A 11 -21.18 -11.22 7.36
N PRO A 12 -22.40 -10.66 7.35
CA PRO A 12 -23.31 -10.79 6.20
C PRO A 12 -22.80 -10.02 4.97
N ASP A 13 -23.09 -10.55 3.78
CA ASP A 13 -22.63 -10.09 2.45
C ASP A 13 -23.08 -8.66 2.04
N ASP A 14 -23.91 -7.99 2.85
CA ASP A 14 -24.48 -6.66 2.55
C ASP A 14 -23.78 -5.51 3.31
N VAL A 15 -22.55 -5.71 3.82
CA VAL A 15 -21.78 -4.62 4.44
C VAL A 15 -21.10 -3.80 3.34
N LYS A 16 -21.75 -2.70 2.96
CA LYS A 16 -21.13 -1.63 2.16
C LYS A 16 -19.88 -1.14 2.92
N ARG A 17 -18.69 -1.57 2.47
CA ARG A 17 -17.40 -1.13 3.01
C ARG A 17 -17.41 0.40 3.09
N PRO A 18 -17.14 1.03 4.25
CA PRO A 18 -17.24 2.47 4.36
C PRO A 18 -16.21 3.10 3.41
N ALA A 19 -16.70 3.87 2.44
CA ALA A 19 -15.91 4.55 1.42
C ALA A 19 -15.13 5.76 1.98
N ASP A 20 -15.10 5.95 3.29
CA ASP A 20 -14.49 7.09 3.98
C ASP A 20 -13.46 6.63 5.02
N ARG A 21 -12.44 5.88 4.60
CA ARG A 21 -11.23 5.74 5.41
C ARG A 21 -10.39 7.00 5.24
N LYS A 22 -10.71 8.06 6.00
CA LYS A 22 -9.79 9.21 6.15
C LYS A 22 -8.45 8.68 6.66
N VAL A 23 -7.40 8.87 5.88
CA VAL A 23 -6.02 8.60 6.28
C VAL A 23 -5.74 9.48 7.49
N LYS A 24 -5.53 8.87 8.65
CA LYS A 24 -5.12 9.63 9.83
C LYS A 24 -3.62 9.92 9.68
N SER A 25 -3.27 11.18 9.43
CA SER A 25 -1.89 11.63 9.57
C SER A 25 -1.49 11.56 11.04
N ASN A 26 -0.34 10.96 11.33
CA ASN A 26 0.25 10.95 12.66
C ASN A 26 0.86 12.33 13.00
N LYS A 27 1.23 12.55 14.26
CA LYS A 27 1.81 13.82 14.72
C LYS A 27 3.14 14.14 14.02
N ASP A 28 3.85 13.13 13.56
CA ASP A 28 5.10 13.22 12.79
C ASP A 28 4.88 13.36 11.27
N GLY A 29 3.63 13.44 10.81
CA GLY A 29 3.30 13.56 9.39
C GLY A 29 3.25 12.25 8.61
N SER A 30 3.66 11.11 9.21
CA SER A 30 3.47 9.79 8.60
C SER A 30 2.00 9.41 8.44
N ARG A 31 1.73 8.52 7.50
CA ARG A 31 0.40 8.07 7.11
C ARG A 31 0.37 6.55 7.04
N THR A 32 -0.51 5.94 7.83
CA THR A 32 -0.76 4.49 7.75
C THR A 32 -1.91 4.20 6.80
N VAL A 33 -1.62 3.42 5.76
CA VAL A 33 -2.56 3.01 4.73
C VAL A 33 -2.60 1.50 4.62
N GLU A 34 -3.72 0.96 4.16
CA GLU A 34 -3.86 -0.48 3.93
C GLU A 34 -4.08 -0.70 2.43
N VAL A 35 -3.15 -1.39 1.79
CA VAL A 35 -3.16 -1.63 0.34
C VAL A 35 -2.97 -3.12 0.10
N ARG A 36 -3.92 -3.75 -0.59
CA ARG A 36 -3.93 -5.21 -0.88
C ARG A 36 -3.72 -6.08 0.39
N GLY A 37 -4.24 -5.63 1.54
CA GLY A 37 -4.11 -6.32 2.83
C GLY A 37 -2.78 -6.07 3.58
N LEU A 38 -1.89 -5.24 3.03
CA LEU A 38 -0.66 -4.83 3.68
C LEU A 38 -0.86 -3.49 4.40
N SER A 39 -0.62 -3.46 5.71
CA SER A 39 -0.60 -2.23 6.50
C SER A 39 0.75 -1.54 6.33
N ILE A 40 0.79 -0.44 5.59
CA ILE A 40 1.99 0.30 5.25
C ILE A 40 2.00 1.62 6.01
N ASN A 41 3.10 1.91 6.70
CA ASN A 41 3.33 3.23 7.28
C ASN A 41 4.28 4.02 6.37
N VAL A 42 3.76 5.07 5.72
CA VAL A 42 4.54 5.94 4.85
C VAL A 42 5.01 7.13 5.66
N SER A 43 6.33 7.33 5.75
CA SER A 43 6.91 8.46 6.49
C SER A 43 6.50 9.80 5.86
N GLY A 44 6.22 10.80 6.70
CA GLY A 44 5.95 12.16 6.24
C GLY A 44 7.14 12.76 5.50
N GLU A 45 8.36 12.44 5.93
CA GLU A 45 9.61 12.90 5.28
C GLU A 45 9.75 12.34 3.87
N VAL A 46 9.35 11.08 3.64
CA VAL A 46 9.37 10.46 2.31
C VAL A 46 8.38 11.15 1.38
N LEU A 47 7.22 11.58 1.90
CA LEU A 47 6.22 12.29 1.10
C LEU A 47 6.64 13.72 0.74
N ASP A 48 7.55 14.31 1.50
CA ASP A 48 8.14 15.63 1.26
C ASP A 48 9.57 15.53 0.67
N ASP A 49 9.95 14.35 0.15
CA ASP A 49 11.27 14.10 -0.40
C ASP A 49 11.31 14.42 -1.91
N PHE A 50 12.22 15.31 -2.29
CA PHE A 50 12.44 15.66 -3.70
C PHE A 50 13.00 14.47 -4.49
N GLU A 51 13.78 13.58 -3.88
CA GLU A 51 14.31 12.41 -4.59
C GLU A 51 13.20 11.42 -4.97
N LEU A 52 12.11 11.36 -4.18
CA LEU A 52 10.92 10.59 -4.54
C LEU A 52 10.23 11.20 -5.77
N LEU A 53 10.12 12.53 -5.82
CA LEU A 53 9.53 13.23 -6.97
C LEU A 53 10.34 13.00 -8.26
N ASP A 54 11.68 13.04 -8.19
CA ASP A 54 12.57 12.75 -9.32
C ASP A 54 12.40 11.31 -9.85
N ASP A 55 12.32 10.33 -8.95
CA ASP A 55 12.07 8.94 -9.33
C ASP A 55 10.68 8.75 -9.96
N LEU A 56 9.66 9.49 -9.49
CA LEU A 56 8.30 9.47 -10.07
C LEU A 56 8.25 10.13 -11.44
N ASP A 57 8.95 11.26 -11.65
CA ASP A 57 9.07 11.89 -12.97
C ASP A 57 9.77 10.93 -13.95
N ALA A 58 10.87 10.32 -13.54
CA ALA A 58 11.55 9.33 -14.37
C ALA A 58 10.65 8.14 -14.74
N LEU A 59 9.78 7.68 -13.83
CA LEU A 59 8.78 6.66 -14.15
C LEU A 59 7.76 7.14 -15.17
N ASP A 60 7.27 8.38 -15.05
CA ASP A 60 6.34 8.99 -16.01
C ASP A 60 6.97 9.13 -17.41
N GLN A 61 8.28 9.43 -17.46
CA GLN A 61 9.08 9.43 -18.70
C GLN A 61 9.37 8.02 -19.24
N GLY A 62 8.82 6.96 -18.63
CA GLY A 62 8.94 5.57 -19.08
C GLY A 62 10.17 4.83 -18.54
N ASN A 63 10.93 5.40 -17.61
CA ASN A 63 12.06 4.73 -16.98
C ASN A 63 11.61 3.78 -15.84
N GLY A 64 11.09 2.61 -16.21
CA GLY A 64 10.63 1.58 -15.27
C GLY A 64 11.69 1.07 -14.28
N THR A 65 12.99 1.36 -14.50
CA THR A 65 14.06 0.96 -13.58
C THR A 65 14.02 1.68 -12.23
N ARG A 66 13.31 2.81 -12.15
CA ARG A 66 13.10 3.56 -10.90
C ARG A 66 12.03 2.93 -9.99
N LEU A 67 11.19 2.05 -10.53
CA LEU A 67 10.04 1.48 -9.80
C LEU A 67 10.44 0.77 -8.49
N PRO A 68 11.52 -0.05 -8.45
CA PRO A 68 11.98 -0.66 -7.20
C PRO A 68 12.50 0.35 -6.17
N SER A 69 13.03 1.51 -6.61
CA SER A 69 13.46 2.58 -5.70
C SER A 69 12.25 3.23 -5.03
N VAL A 70 11.27 3.63 -5.84
CA VAL A 70 9.99 4.21 -5.38
C VAL A 70 9.29 3.29 -4.38
N LEU A 71 9.16 2.01 -4.71
CA LEU A 71 8.55 1.02 -3.81
C LEU A 71 9.24 1.01 -2.45
N ARG A 72 10.57 0.84 -2.40
CA ARG A 72 11.32 0.76 -1.14
C ARG A 72 11.21 2.03 -0.31
N ARG A 73 11.19 3.21 -0.94
CA ARG A 73 11.00 4.49 -0.25
C ARG A 73 9.60 4.60 0.35
N LEU A 74 8.57 4.30 -0.44
CA LEU A 74 7.18 4.44 -0.01
C LEU A 74 6.78 3.46 1.10
N ILE A 75 7.09 2.17 0.94
CA ILE A 75 6.59 1.14 1.85
C ILE A 75 7.60 0.73 2.92
N GLY A 76 8.87 1.14 2.77
CA GLY A 76 9.97 0.70 3.62
C GLY A 76 10.53 -0.66 3.23
N VAL A 77 11.78 -0.91 3.62
CA VAL A 77 12.50 -2.15 3.32
C VAL A 77 11.83 -3.37 3.98
N GLU A 78 11.23 -3.18 5.15
CA GLU A 78 10.53 -4.23 5.91
C GLU A 78 9.31 -4.79 5.15
N ASN A 79 8.51 -3.92 4.54
CA ASN A 79 7.30 -4.30 3.81
C ASN A 79 7.58 -4.74 2.37
N PHE A 80 8.79 -4.48 1.86
CA PHE A 80 9.15 -4.79 0.48
C PHE A 80 9.01 -6.28 0.15
N LYS A 81 9.43 -7.17 1.04
CA LYS A 81 9.29 -8.61 0.82
C LYS A 81 7.82 -9.02 0.74
N GLY A 82 7.00 -8.55 1.69
CA GLY A 82 5.57 -8.84 1.72
C GLY A 82 4.84 -8.31 0.49
N ALA A 83 5.18 -7.11 0.02
CA ALA A 83 4.65 -6.57 -1.23
C ALA A 83 5.05 -7.44 -2.44
N MET A 84 6.31 -7.89 -2.53
CA MET A 84 6.73 -8.79 -3.61
C MET A 84 6.07 -10.16 -3.56
N GLU A 85 5.62 -10.63 -2.39
CA GLU A 85 4.85 -11.87 -2.25
C GLU A 85 3.40 -11.67 -2.71
N ILE A 86 2.77 -10.56 -2.32
CA ILE A 86 1.38 -10.20 -2.73
C ILE A 86 1.28 -9.96 -4.24
N LEU A 87 2.27 -9.31 -4.83
CA LEU A 87 2.27 -8.96 -6.25
C LEU A 87 2.73 -10.10 -7.16
N ARG A 88 3.20 -11.22 -6.59
CA ARG A 88 3.71 -12.34 -7.36
C ARG A 88 2.56 -13.11 -7.99
N ASP A 89 2.61 -13.20 -9.31
CA ASP A 89 1.68 -14.01 -10.05
C ASP A 89 1.88 -15.51 -9.70
N PRO A 90 0.81 -16.25 -9.33
CA PRO A 90 0.92 -17.63 -8.87
C PRO A 90 1.22 -18.62 -10.01
N GLU A 91 0.93 -18.28 -11.26
CA GLU A 91 1.13 -19.16 -12.41
C GLU A 91 2.57 -19.10 -12.93
N THR A 92 3.10 -17.88 -13.06
CA THR A 92 4.43 -17.58 -13.60
C THR A 92 5.49 -17.43 -12.52
N GLY A 93 5.08 -17.20 -11.27
CA GLY A 93 5.97 -16.94 -10.14
C GLY A 93 6.73 -15.62 -10.25
N ARG A 94 6.30 -14.67 -11.09
CA ARG A 94 7.00 -13.39 -11.33
C ARG A 94 6.15 -12.20 -10.85
N VAL A 95 6.83 -11.11 -10.50
CA VAL A 95 6.19 -9.80 -10.31
C VAL A 95 6.40 -9.01 -11.60
N SER A 96 5.32 -8.63 -12.28
CA SER A 96 5.41 -7.81 -13.49
C SER A 96 5.70 -6.34 -13.14
N VAL A 97 6.25 -5.60 -14.09
CA VAL A 97 6.45 -4.14 -13.94
C VAL A 97 5.11 -3.44 -13.76
N GLU A 98 4.08 -3.87 -14.50
CA GLU A 98 2.72 -3.34 -14.41
C GLU A 98 2.12 -3.52 -13.01
N SER A 99 2.18 -4.72 -12.43
CA SER A 99 1.69 -4.96 -11.07
C SER A 99 2.41 -4.10 -10.03
N GLY A 100 3.71 -3.87 -10.20
CA GLY A 100 4.47 -2.98 -9.33
C GLY A 100 4.03 -1.51 -9.48
N ALA A 101 3.80 -1.05 -10.70
CA ALA A 101 3.36 0.32 -10.99
C ALA A 101 1.95 0.60 -10.48
N GLU A 102 1.03 -0.35 -10.67
CA GLU A 102 -0.32 -0.29 -10.09
C GLU A 102 -0.27 -0.17 -8.57
N PHE A 103 0.54 -0.99 -7.91
CA PHE A 103 0.66 -0.97 -6.47
C PHE A 103 1.23 0.37 -5.95
N VAL A 104 2.22 0.95 -6.64
CA VAL A 104 2.70 2.31 -6.33
C VAL A 104 1.55 3.32 -6.47
N SER A 105 0.77 3.25 -7.55
CA SER A 105 -0.39 4.12 -7.76
C SER A 105 -1.42 3.99 -6.64
N GLU A 106 -1.73 2.76 -6.21
CA GLU A 106 -2.64 2.47 -5.11
C GLU A 106 -2.14 3.06 -3.79
N VAL A 107 -0.84 2.90 -3.47
CA VAL A 107 -0.24 3.49 -2.28
C VAL A 107 -0.31 5.01 -2.32
N LEU A 108 0.09 5.65 -3.43
CA LEU A 108 0.04 7.11 -3.55
C LEU A 108 -1.38 7.65 -3.44
N LYS A 109 -2.37 7.00 -4.08
CA LYS A 109 -3.79 7.35 -3.95
C LYS A 109 -4.30 7.17 -2.52
N ALA A 110 -3.93 6.06 -1.88
CA ALA A 110 -4.32 5.79 -0.51
C ALA A 110 -3.70 6.79 0.47
N VAL A 111 -2.53 7.34 0.15
CA VAL A 111 -1.82 8.31 1.00
C VAL A 111 -2.29 9.74 0.71
N ALA A 112 -2.71 10.06 -0.51
CA ALA A 112 -3.16 11.39 -0.89
C ALA A 112 -4.35 11.85 -0.02
N PRO A 113 -4.36 13.11 0.44
CA PRO A 113 -5.52 13.65 1.13
C PRO A 113 -6.65 13.77 0.10
N ASN A 114 -7.63 12.88 0.16
CA ASN A 114 -8.89 13.08 -0.56
C ASN A 114 -9.48 14.42 -0.08
N SER A 115 -9.61 15.39 -1.01
CA SER A 115 -10.28 16.68 -0.75
C SER A 115 -11.74 16.49 -0.40
#